data_AF-A0AAJ1GMC5-F1
#
_entry.id   AF-A0AAJ1GMC5-F1
#
_cell.length_a   1.000
_cell.length_b   1.000
_cell.length_c   1.000
_cell.angle_alpha   90.00
_cell.angle_beta   90.00
_cell.angle_gamma   90.00
#
_symmetry.space_group_name_H-M   'P 1'
#
loop_
_entity.id
_entity.type
_entity.pdbx_description
1 polymer ?
#
loop_
_entity_poly.entity_id
_entity_poly.type
_entity_poly.pdbx_seq_one_letter_code
_entity_poly.pdbx_strand_id
1 'polypeptide(L)'
;MHLYHTNDIHSHFENWPQISRFVQGEKKRRQEAGETVLTVDIGDHVDRFHSISEATNGLGNTKLLNEALYDYVTIGNNEGITLAKEHLNRLYDDAGFEVLVANLFEKEGVRPEWAKPYKLHTTTDGITIAFIGLTVAYPEFYQMLDWHIEDPIEHLESILEEVRDEAHITVVLSHLGKSMDEYMAEHYDIDVILGAHTHHLFERGVLMNHTLLCCCEKWGRYVGHVQLTVDKETKKLLKKDGRAIKTERLGAYSKPLSTIEALQEESKHIMEEPVVHLKESLPVDWFHETAFSHMLANALKTWCGAEIGMVNAGVLLEGLEEGVVTRGDIHRICPHPINPCLLKVPGKMLREVILKARRPNMENLEVKGFGFRGKVMGKMIYAGIEVIPDTIPGNKILLEDVLINGESLELERIYTVGTIDMFTFGYLYPELSTLSDKQYYMPELLRDVLTDMLITHTSSVKL
;
A
#
# COMPACT_ATOMS: atom_id res chain seq x y z
N MET A 1 0.17 -15.09 29.02
CA MET A 1 0.47 -13.87 28.24
C MET A 1 -0.50 -13.77 27.07
N HIS A 2 -0.90 -12.56 26.71
CA HIS A 2 -1.84 -12.28 25.64
C HIS A 2 -1.23 -11.29 24.64
N LEU A 3 -1.31 -11.60 23.35
CA LEU A 3 -0.98 -10.65 22.27
C LEU A 3 -2.27 -10.39 21.49
N TYR A 4 -2.65 -9.12 21.36
CA TYR A 4 -3.70 -8.70 20.44
C TYR A 4 -3.05 -8.03 19.24
N HIS A 5 -3.49 -8.35 18.04
CA HIS A 5 -2.85 -7.81 16.84
C HIS A 5 -3.79 -7.44 15.71
N THR A 6 -3.34 -6.50 14.90
CA THR A 6 -3.93 -6.11 13.62
C THR A 6 -2.88 -6.11 12.53
N ASN A 7 -3.31 -6.18 11.28
CA ASN A 7 -2.47 -6.06 10.10
C ASN A 7 -3.31 -5.50 8.96
N ASP A 8 -2.67 -4.84 8.00
CA ASP A 8 -3.29 -4.42 6.75
C ASP A 8 -4.61 -3.65 6.97
N ILE A 9 -4.61 -2.68 7.89
CA ILE A 9 -5.79 -1.83 8.11
C ILE A 9 -6.05 -0.96 6.88
N HIS A 10 -5.01 -0.53 6.17
CA HIS A 10 -5.07 0.29 4.95
C HIS A 10 -6.00 1.50 5.11
N SER A 11 -5.92 2.20 6.25
CA SER A 11 -6.79 3.35 6.54
C SER A 11 -8.31 3.09 6.44
N HIS A 12 -8.75 1.83 6.55
CA HIS A 12 -10.17 1.49 6.67
C HIS A 12 -10.64 1.72 8.11
N PHE A 13 -11.11 2.94 8.37
CA PHE A 13 -11.47 3.40 9.70
C PHE A 13 -12.89 2.99 10.13
N GLU A 14 -13.69 2.37 9.27
CA GLU A 14 -15.07 1.99 9.57
C GLU A 14 -15.15 1.01 10.75
N ASN A 15 -14.16 0.13 10.85
CA ASN A 15 -14.02 -0.84 11.93
C ASN A 15 -13.15 -0.36 13.09
N TRP A 16 -12.42 0.76 12.92
CA TRP A 16 -11.45 1.20 13.92
C TRP A 16 -12.06 1.52 15.30
N PRO A 17 -13.23 2.17 15.42
CA PRO A 17 -13.83 2.47 16.73
C PRO A 17 -14.02 1.26 17.65
N GLN A 18 -14.45 0.15 17.07
CA GLN A 18 -14.70 -1.08 17.79
C GLN A 18 -13.41 -1.85 18.09
N ILE A 19 -12.43 -1.83 17.17
CA ILE A 19 -11.10 -2.41 17.40
C ILE A 19 -10.40 -1.70 18.55
N SER A 20 -10.27 -0.38 18.46
CA SER A 20 -9.57 0.45 19.45
C SER A 20 -10.11 0.21 20.87
N ARG A 21 -11.44 0.29 21.05
CA ARG A 21 -12.04 0.08 22.37
C ARG A 21 -11.97 -1.37 22.85
N PHE A 22 -12.10 -2.35 21.95
CA PHE A 22 -11.96 -3.76 22.31
C PHE A 22 -10.55 -4.04 22.84
N VAL A 23 -9.53 -3.59 22.10
CA VAL A 23 -8.13 -3.78 22.45
C VAL A 23 -7.79 -3.08 23.77
N GLN A 24 -8.20 -1.83 23.96
CA GLN A 24 -8.04 -1.11 25.23
C GLN A 24 -8.75 -1.83 26.40
N GLY A 25 -9.97 -2.29 26.17
CA GLY A 25 -10.76 -3.01 27.17
C GLY A 25 -10.13 -4.33 27.59
N GLU A 26 -9.63 -5.11 26.64
CA GLU A 26 -8.90 -6.34 26.91
C GLU A 26 -7.56 -6.05 27.60
N LYS A 27 -6.81 -5.04 27.16
CA LYS A 27 -5.55 -4.62 27.80
C LYS A 27 -5.78 -4.32 29.28
N LYS A 28 -6.78 -3.50 29.60
CA LYS A 28 -7.19 -3.21 30.97
C LYS A 28 -7.59 -4.48 31.75
N ARG A 29 -8.49 -5.29 31.19
CA ARG A 29 -9.00 -6.49 31.86
C ARG A 29 -7.89 -7.50 32.19
N ARG A 30 -6.94 -7.68 31.28
CA ARG A 30 -5.80 -8.61 31.44
C ARG A 30 -4.80 -8.09 32.47
N GLN A 31 -4.50 -6.79 32.44
CA GLN A 31 -3.66 -6.15 33.45
C GLN A 31 -4.28 -6.26 34.85
N GLU A 32 -5.59 -6.03 35.00
CA GLU A 32 -6.31 -6.19 36.28
C GLU A 32 -6.28 -7.64 36.79
N ALA A 33 -6.21 -8.62 35.88
CA ALA A 33 -6.04 -10.03 36.21
C ALA A 33 -4.58 -10.43 36.53
N GLY A 34 -3.63 -9.48 36.48
CA GLY A 34 -2.20 -9.75 36.66
C GLY A 34 -1.57 -10.54 35.51
N GLU A 35 -2.18 -10.51 34.33
CA GLU A 35 -1.68 -11.19 33.12
C GLU A 35 -0.88 -10.20 32.26
N THR A 36 0.24 -10.64 31.69
CA THR A 36 0.92 -9.85 30.66
C THR A 36 0.08 -9.79 29.40
N VAL A 37 -0.11 -8.58 28.87
CA VAL A 37 -0.84 -8.29 27.63
C VAL A 37 -0.07 -7.26 26.81
N LEU A 38 0.05 -7.51 25.51
CA LEU A 38 0.64 -6.59 24.54
C LEU A 38 -0.23 -6.47 23.30
N THR A 39 -0.08 -5.35 22.60
CA THR A 39 -0.86 -4.96 21.43
C THR A 39 0.08 -4.59 20.29
N VAL A 40 -0.07 -5.22 19.12
CA VAL A 40 0.89 -5.06 18.02
C VAL A 40 0.22 -4.88 16.66
N ASP A 41 0.77 -4.04 15.80
CA ASP A 41 0.32 -3.87 14.42
C ASP A 41 1.41 -4.33 13.44
N ILE A 42 1.02 -5.12 12.44
CA ILE A 42 1.95 -5.75 11.50
C ILE A 42 2.01 -4.95 10.18
N GLY A 43 1.84 -3.63 10.22
CA GLY A 43 2.09 -2.75 9.07
C GLY A 43 0.93 -2.68 8.07
N ASP A 44 1.10 -1.82 7.05
CA ASP A 44 0.03 -1.36 6.16
C ASP A 44 -1.17 -0.81 6.96
N HIS A 45 -0.90 0.00 7.98
CA HIS A 45 -1.94 0.73 8.69
C HIS A 45 -2.33 2.02 7.94
N VAL A 46 -1.44 2.54 7.09
CA VAL A 46 -1.64 3.69 6.21
C VAL A 46 -1.96 3.24 4.78
N ASP A 47 -2.99 3.82 4.17
CA ASP A 47 -3.18 3.84 2.71
C ASP A 47 -3.68 5.23 2.29
N ARG A 48 -2.96 5.83 1.33
CA ARG A 48 -3.19 7.21 0.86
C ARG A 48 -4.47 7.37 0.03
N PHE A 49 -5.22 6.28 -0.24
CA PHE A 49 -6.55 6.42 -0.81
C PHE A 49 -7.54 7.11 0.14
N HIS A 50 -7.34 7.01 1.47
CA HIS A 50 -8.25 7.60 2.43
C HIS A 50 -7.88 9.07 2.68
N SER A 51 -8.87 9.97 2.68
CA SER A 51 -8.63 11.42 2.78
C SER A 51 -7.90 11.85 4.06
N ILE A 52 -8.21 11.23 5.20
CA ILE A 52 -7.47 11.47 6.47
C ILE A 52 -5.98 11.19 6.30
N SER A 53 -5.63 10.02 5.76
CA SER A 53 -4.24 9.62 5.59
C SER A 53 -3.52 10.47 4.56
N GLU A 54 -4.19 10.82 3.46
CA GLU A 54 -3.64 11.73 2.46
C GLU A 54 -3.40 13.13 3.02
N ALA A 55 -4.40 13.70 3.69
CA ALA A 55 -4.34 15.07 4.18
C ALA A 55 -3.29 15.26 5.27
N THR A 56 -3.08 14.23 6.10
CA THR A 56 -2.17 14.26 7.25
C THR A 56 -0.85 13.54 7.00
N ASN A 57 -0.60 13.04 5.78
CA ASN A 57 0.55 12.19 5.44
C ASN A 57 0.73 11.00 6.41
N GLY A 58 -0.38 10.39 6.83
CA GLY A 58 -0.41 9.24 7.74
C GLY A 58 -0.34 9.57 9.24
N LEU A 59 -0.08 10.82 9.64
CA LEU A 59 -0.01 11.19 11.07
C LEU A 59 -1.33 10.92 11.82
N GLY A 60 -2.47 11.04 11.12
CA GLY A 60 -3.77 10.64 11.66
C GLY A 60 -3.84 9.16 12.03
N ASN A 61 -3.20 8.28 11.25
CA ASN A 61 -3.15 6.84 11.54
C ASN A 61 -2.30 6.55 12.78
N THR A 62 -1.13 7.18 12.91
CA THR A 62 -0.27 7.08 14.11
C THR A 62 -1.03 7.54 15.36
N LYS A 63 -1.78 8.64 15.27
CA LYS A 63 -2.62 9.14 16.38
C LYS A 63 -3.70 8.13 16.80
N LEU A 64 -4.31 7.43 15.83
CA LEU A 64 -5.29 6.39 16.10
C LEU A 64 -4.68 5.16 16.78
N LEU A 65 -3.48 4.74 16.36
CA LEU A 65 -2.72 3.66 17.02
C LEU A 65 -2.32 4.04 18.46
N ASN A 66 -1.91 5.29 18.68
CA ASN A 66 -1.63 5.82 20.02
C ASN A 66 -2.86 5.76 20.92
N GLU A 67 -4.02 6.22 20.44
CA GLU A 67 -5.28 6.16 21.19
C GLU A 67 -5.65 4.72 21.57
N ALA A 68 -5.37 3.76 20.67
CA ALA A 68 -5.63 2.34 20.91
C ALA A 68 -4.57 1.65 21.80
N LEU A 69 -3.54 2.38 22.25
CA LEU A 69 -2.47 1.91 23.13
C LEU A 69 -1.69 0.72 22.55
N TYR A 70 -1.30 0.78 21.28
CA TYR A 70 -0.37 -0.19 20.69
C TYR A 70 1.00 -0.13 21.40
N ASP A 71 1.68 -1.27 21.50
CA ASP A 71 3.02 -1.38 22.11
C ASP A 71 4.12 -1.45 21.04
N TYR A 72 3.92 -2.27 20.01
CA TYR A 72 4.88 -2.47 18.91
C TYR A 72 4.21 -2.42 17.55
N VAL A 73 4.86 -1.79 16.59
CA VAL A 73 4.34 -1.65 15.23
C VAL A 73 5.47 -1.95 14.25
N THR A 74 5.23 -2.73 13.20
CA THR A 74 6.13 -2.75 12.04
C THR A 74 5.54 -1.92 10.90
N ILE A 75 6.27 -1.78 9.80
CA ILE A 75 5.76 -1.07 8.61
C ILE A 75 5.46 -2.07 7.52
N GLY A 76 4.45 -1.76 6.71
CA GLY A 76 4.22 -2.46 5.46
C GLY A 76 4.79 -1.69 4.28
N ASN A 77 4.53 -2.21 3.08
CA ASN A 77 4.96 -1.55 1.87
C ASN A 77 4.20 -0.22 1.65
N ASN A 78 2.97 -0.06 2.15
CA ASN A 78 2.26 1.20 1.96
C ASN A 78 2.96 2.36 2.68
N GLU A 79 3.41 2.18 3.93
CA GLU A 79 4.25 3.20 4.57
C GLU A 79 5.60 3.33 3.87
N GLY A 80 6.23 2.21 3.53
CA GLY A 80 7.61 2.18 3.01
C GLY A 80 7.80 2.74 1.61
N ILE A 81 6.82 2.55 0.71
CA ILE A 81 6.95 2.88 -0.72
C ILE A 81 5.87 3.84 -1.27
N THR A 82 4.89 4.29 -0.47
CA THR A 82 3.89 5.28 -0.96
C THR A 82 4.02 6.66 -0.30
N LEU A 83 4.77 6.76 0.79
CA LEU A 83 5.13 8.01 1.44
C LEU A 83 6.48 8.50 0.90
N ALA A 84 6.58 9.81 0.70
CA ALA A 84 7.88 10.44 0.52
C ALA A 84 8.76 10.18 1.74
N LYS A 85 10.09 10.13 1.55
CA LYS A 85 11.06 9.92 2.63
C LYS A 85 10.82 10.82 3.85
N GLU A 86 10.59 12.10 3.59
CA GLU A 86 10.33 13.09 4.63
C GLU A 86 9.04 12.81 5.41
N HIS A 87 8.02 12.28 4.75
CA HIS A 87 6.75 11.90 5.39
C HIS A 87 6.91 10.63 6.23
N LEU A 88 7.59 9.59 5.72
CA LEU A 88 7.87 8.39 6.50
C LEU A 88 8.75 8.70 7.71
N ASN A 89 9.76 9.56 7.56
CA ASN A 89 10.60 10.00 8.67
C ASN A 89 9.83 10.71 9.79
N ARG A 90 8.72 11.39 9.47
CA ARG A 90 7.88 12.08 10.45
C ARG A 90 6.69 11.27 10.93
N LEU A 91 6.35 10.18 10.24
CA LEU A 91 5.12 9.40 10.48
C LEU A 91 5.00 8.96 11.95
N TYR A 92 6.13 8.73 12.61
CA TYR A 92 6.22 8.18 13.96
C TYR A 92 6.80 9.16 15.00
N ASP A 93 6.93 10.46 14.70
CA ASP A 93 7.50 11.46 15.62
C ASP A 93 6.77 11.48 16.98
N ASP A 94 5.45 11.35 16.96
CA ASP A 94 4.59 11.33 18.15
C ASP A 94 4.16 9.90 18.56
N ALA A 95 4.83 8.85 18.07
CA ALA A 95 4.45 7.47 18.38
C ALA A 95 4.63 7.15 19.87
N GLY A 96 3.57 6.65 20.51
CA GLY A 96 3.56 6.10 21.87
C GLY A 96 3.94 4.61 21.93
N PHE A 97 4.36 4.05 20.80
CA PHE A 97 4.77 2.66 20.58
C PHE A 97 6.16 2.61 19.95
N GLU A 98 6.84 1.47 20.05
CA GLU A 98 8.13 1.28 19.37
C GLU A 98 7.93 0.70 17.96
N VAL A 99 8.56 1.31 16.95
CA VAL A 99 8.51 0.83 15.57
C VAL A 99 9.66 -0.16 15.33
N LEU A 100 9.31 -1.37 14.89
CA LEU A 100 10.24 -2.47 14.68
C LEU A 100 10.38 -2.76 13.18
N VAL A 101 11.56 -2.53 12.61
CA VAL A 101 11.91 -2.85 11.22
C VAL A 101 13.41 -3.19 11.16
N ALA A 102 13.74 -4.45 10.90
CA ALA A 102 15.13 -4.91 10.88
C ALA A 102 15.86 -4.56 9.59
N ASN A 103 15.17 -4.62 8.46
CA ASN A 103 15.80 -4.63 7.13
C ASN A 103 15.67 -3.32 6.34
N LEU A 104 15.30 -2.20 6.98
CA LEU A 104 15.23 -0.86 6.36
C LEU A 104 16.33 0.06 6.92
N PHE A 105 17.01 0.74 6.00
CA PHE A 105 18.15 1.61 6.28
C PHE A 105 18.08 2.89 5.45
N GLU A 106 18.71 3.95 5.98
CA GLU A 106 19.16 5.09 5.19
C GLU A 106 20.17 4.65 4.12
N LYS A 107 20.40 5.46 3.08
CA LYS A 107 21.36 5.14 2.00
C LYS A 107 22.76 4.86 2.52
N GLU A 108 23.13 5.48 3.63
CA GLU A 108 24.42 5.35 4.29
C GLU A 108 24.57 4.03 5.07
N GLY A 109 23.54 3.17 5.09
CA GLY A 109 23.54 1.87 5.75
C GLY A 109 23.22 1.92 7.24
N VAL A 110 22.72 3.06 7.74
CA VAL A 110 22.31 3.24 9.14
C VAL A 110 20.78 3.14 9.23
N ARG A 111 20.26 2.48 10.26
CA ARG A 111 18.81 2.40 10.47
C ARG A 111 18.26 3.78 10.89
N PRO A 112 17.10 4.22 10.36
CA PRO A 112 16.50 5.48 10.77
C PRO A 112 16.19 5.51 12.27
N GLU A 113 16.29 6.69 12.89
CA GLU A 113 16.19 6.85 14.35
C GLU A 113 14.85 6.38 14.96
N TRP A 114 13.77 6.47 14.17
CA TRP A 114 12.44 6.02 14.59
C TRP A 114 12.29 4.49 14.60
N ALA A 115 13.21 3.74 13.99
CA ALA A 115 13.12 2.28 13.84
C ALA A 115 14.15 1.52 14.69
N LYS A 116 13.73 0.38 15.23
CA LYS A 116 14.60 -0.61 15.87
C LYS A 116 14.48 -1.95 15.15
N PRO A 117 15.52 -2.79 15.11
CA PRO A 117 15.40 -4.09 14.45
C PRO A 117 14.50 -5.06 15.23
N TYR A 118 14.66 -5.08 16.54
CA TYR A 118 13.90 -5.91 17.46
C TYR A 118 13.77 -5.24 18.82
N LYS A 119 12.94 -5.81 19.68
CA LYS A 119 12.77 -5.42 21.08
C LYS A 119 12.74 -6.63 21.99
N LEU A 120 13.59 -6.63 23.01
CA LEU A 120 13.44 -7.51 24.17
C LEU A 120 12.48 -6.90 25.18
N HIS A 121 11.34 -7.55 25.38
CA HIS A 121 10.33 -7.18 26.37
C HIS A 121 10.37 -8.18 27.53
N THR A 122 10.73 -7.72 28.73
CA THR A 122 10.72 -8.56 29.93
C THR A 122 9.49 -8.27 30.78
N THR A 123 8.68 -9.30 31.01
CA THR A 123 7.48 -9.22 31.85
C THR A 123 7.85 -9.04 33.33
N THR A 124 6.87 -8.66 34.15
CA THR A 124 7.02 -8.57 35.62
C THR A 124 7.40 -9.91 36.26
N ASP A 125 7.08 -11.03 35.62
CA ASP A 125 7.45 -12.38 36.06
C ASP A 125 8.84 -12.80 35.55
N GLY A 126 9.60 -11.91 34.90
CA GLY A 126 10.96 -12.19 34.42
C GLY A 126 11.04 -13.06 33.17
N ILE A 127 9.95 -13.16 32.40
CA ILE A 127 9.90 -13.83 31.10
C ILE A 127 10.26 -12.78 30.05
N THR A 128 11.26 -13.06 29.22
CA THR A 128 11.74 -12.15 28.15
C THR A 128 11.26 -12.64 26.79
N ILE A 129 10.70 -11.74 26.00
CA ILE A 129 10.17 -11.98 24.65
C ILE A 129 10.96 -11.11 23.67
N ALA A 130 11.47 -11.70 22.60
CA ALA A 130 12.01 -10.98 21.45
C ALA A 130 10.90 -10.70 20.43
N PHE A 131 10.63 -9.42 20.16
CA PHE A 131 9.79 -8.98 19.05
C PHE A 131 10.69 -8.52 17.90
N ILE A 132 10.55 -9.13 16.72
CA ILE A 132 11.37 -8.82 15.54
C ILE A 132 10.44 -8.30 14.46
N GLY A 133 10.73 -7.14 13.86
CA GLY A 133 9.90 -6.57 12.80
C GLY A 133 10.57 -6.71 11.43
N LEU A 134 9.84 -7.21 10.44
CA LEU A 134 10.34 -7.41 9.07
C LEU A 134 9.35 -6.85 8.06
N THR A 135 9.86 -6.19 7.02
CA THR A 135 9.06 -5.66 5.92
C THR A 135 9.54 -6.18 4.57
N VAL A 136 8.62 -6.30 3.61
CA VAL A 136 8.91 -6.86 2.28
C VAL A 136 9.95 -5.99 1.55
N ALA A 137 10.96 -6.64 0.97
CA ALA A 137 12.02 -5.93 0.26
C ALA A 137 11.66 -5.68 -1.20
N TYR A 138 11.43 -4.41 -1.55
CA TYR A 138 11.29 -3.92 -2.92
C TYR A 138 12.44 -2.95 -3.29
N PRO A 139 13.68 -3.44 -3.52
CA PRO A 139 14.87 -2.59 -3.62
C PRO A 139 14.74 -1.42 -4.61
N GLU A 140 14.17 -1.66 -5.79
CA GLU A 140 13.96 -0.61 -6.80
C GLU A 140 13.12 0.55 -6.27
N PHE A 141 12.02 0.28 -5.57
CA PHE A 141 11.09 1.30 -5.05
C PHE A 141 11.68 2.05 -3.86
N TYR A 142 12.25 1.31 -2.90
CA TYR A 142 12.90 1.93 -1.75
C TYR A 142 14.07 2.82 -2.20
N GLN A 143 14.88 2.39 -3.18
CA GLN A 143 15.98 3.19 -3.70
C GLN A 143 15.51 4.51 -4.35
N MET A 144 14.38 4.49 -5.08
CA MET A 144 13.79 5.69 -5.69
C MET A 144 13.27 6.69 -4.64
N LEU A 145 12.98 6.22 -3.43
CA LEU A 145 12.56 7.03 -2.27
C LEU A 145 13.71 7.32 -1.31
N ASP A 146 14.95 7.18 -1.78
CA ASP A 146 16.16 7.40 -0.99
C ASP A 146 16.32 6.51 0.25
N TRP A 147 15.77 5.29 0.20
CA TRP A 147 15.94 4.24 1.20
C TRP A 147 16.84 3.10 0.69
N HIS A 148 17.43 2.36 1.60
CA HIS A 148 18.07 1.09 1.35
C HIS A 148 17.30 -0.01 2.08
N ILE A 149 16.84 -1.02 1.34
CA ILE A 149 16.14 -2.18 1.91
C ILE A 149 16.97 -3.42 1.62
N GLU A 150 17.22 -4.21 2.65
CA GLU A 150 18.03 -5.42 2.60
C GLU A 150 17.15 -6.68 2.69
N ASP A 151 17.75 -7.85 2.48
CA ASP A 151 17.04 -9.13 2.59
C ASP A 151 16.55 -9.33 4.04
N PRO A 152 15.23 -9.42 4.28
CA PRO A 152 14.70 -9.62 5.62
C PRO A 152 15.16 -10.93 6.28
N ILE A 153 15.50 -11.96 5.50
CA ILE A 153 15.91 -13.26 6.04
C ILE A 153 17.33 -13.21 6.61
N GLU A 154 18.26 -12.50 5.97
CA GLU A 154 19.62 -12.31 6.51
C GLU A 154 19.57 -11.60 7.88
N HIS A 155 18.72 -10.58 8.01
CA HIS A 155 18.52 -9.87 9.28
C HIS A 155 17.83 -10.74 10.33
N LEU A 156 16.82 -11.53 9.94
CA LEU A 156 16.18 -12.48 10.85
C LEU A 156 17.19 -13.47 11.42
N GLU A 157 18.02 -14.09 10.58
CA GLU A 157 19.04 -15.05 11.02
C GLU A 157 19.99 -14.45 12.04
N SER A 158 20.52 -13.26 11.75
CA SER A 158 21.44 -12.55 12.65
C SER A 158 20.78 -12.23 13.99
N ILE A 159 19.53 -11.76 13.98
CA ILE A 159 18.81 -11.38 15.20
C ILE A 159 18.43 -12.61 16.03
N LEU A 160 18.00 -13.70 15.40
CA LEU A 160 17.67 -14.94 16.11
C LEU A 160 18.89 -15.50 16.85
N GLU A 161 20.09 -15.42 16.26
CA GLU A 161 21.32 -15.81 16.93
C GLU A 161 21.65 -14.87 18.10
N GLU A 162 21.49 -13.56 17.93
CA GLU A 162 21.74 -12.55 18.97
C GLU A 162 20.83 -12.73 20.18
N VAL A 163 19.53 -12.98 19.97
CA VAL A 163 18.55 -13.07 21.06
C VAL A 163 18.40 -14.47 21.65
N ARG A 164 19.07 -15.49 21.09
CA ARG A 164 18.85 -16.91 21.45
C ARG A 164 18.98 -17.19 22.94
N ASP A 165 20.00 -16.62 23.58
CA ASP A 165 20.30 -16.87 24.99
C ASP A 165 19.65 -15.82 25.93
N GLU A 166 19.00 -14.79 25.36
CA GLU A 166 18.36 -13.70 26.10
C GLU A 166 16.82 -13.82 26.14
N ALA A 167 16.23 -14.35 25.07
CA ALA A 167 14.79 -14.49 24.91
C ALA A 167 14.32 -15.90 25.29
N HIS A 168 13.16 -15.96 25.95
CA HIS A 168 12.47 -17.22 26.23
C HIS A 168 11.40 -17.52 25.19
N ILE A 169 10.99 -16.50 24.43
CA ILE A 169 9.95 -16.56 23.40
C ILE A 169 10.36 -15.63 22.26
N THR A 170 10.20 -16.07 21.02
CA THR A 170 10.40 -15.21 19.84
C THR A 170 9.11 -14.99 19.06
N VAL A 171 8.80 -13.72 18.81
CA VAL A 171 7.62 -13.28 18.04
C VAL A 171 8.10 -12.43 16.86
N VAL A 172 7.76 -12.85 15.64
CA VAL A 172 8.06 -12.08 14.42
C VAL A 172 6.80 -11.35 13.96
N LEU A 173 6.91 -10.03 13.81
CA LEU A 173 5.94 -9.17 13.11
C LEU A 173 6.35 -9.14 11.63
N SER A 174 5.73 -10.01 10.84
CA SER A 174 6.13 -10.26 9.45
C SER A 174 5.19 -9.59 8.45
N HIS A 175 5.67 -8.52 7.83
CA HIS A 175 5.05 -7.95 6.64
C HIS A 175 5.67 -8.52 5.35
N LEU A 176 5.94 -9.84 5.33
CA LEU A 176 6.58 -10.53 4.20
C LEU A 176 5.61 -11.36 3.35
N GLY A 177 4.43 -11.65 3.89
CA GLY A 177 3.41 -12.46 3.24
C GLY A 177 3.51 -13.95 3.54
N LYS A 178 2.38 -14.64 3.31
CA LYS A 178 2.16 -16.02 3.74
C LYS A 178 3.28 -17.00 3.38
N SER A 179 3.78 -16.93 2.14
CA SER A 179 4.78 -17.89 1.66
C SER A 179 6.12 -17.73 2.38
N MET A 180 6.50 -16.50 2.72
CA MET A 180 7.69 -16.25 3.52
C MET A 180 7.47 -16.61 4.98
N ASP A 181 6.27 -16.37 5.52
CA ASP A 181 5.90 -16.79 6.88
C ASP A 181 6.00 -18.32 7.07
N GLU A 182 5.51 -19.07 6.09
CA GLU A 182 5.60 -20.54 6.06
C GLU A 182 7.05 -21.01 5.89
N TYR A 183 7.83 -20.36 5.03
CA TYR A 183 9.26 -20.63 4.90
C TYR A 183 10.00 -20.44 6.23
N MET A 184 9.75 -19.32 6.91
CA MET A 184 10.39 -19.02 8.20
C MET A 184 10.02 -20.04 9.29
N ALA A 185 8.74 -20.44 9.36
CA ALA A 185 8.26 -21.46 10.30
C ALA A 185 8.86 -22.85 10.06
N GLU A 186 9.25 -23.16 8.82
CA GLU A 186 9.87 -24.44 8.47
C GLU A 186 11.37 -24.46 8.80
N HIS A 187 12.06 -23.33 8.65
CA HIS A 187 13.53 -23.28 8.65
C HIS A 187 14.16 -22.69 9.91
N TYR A 188 13.42 -21.93 10.72
CA TYR A 188 13.95 -21.24 11.90
C TYR A 188 13.24 -21.62 13.20
N ASP A 189 13.93 -21.43 14.33
CA ASP A 189 13.37 -21.64 15.66
C ASP A 189 12.60 -20.40 16.12
N ILE A 190 11.31 -20.31 15.74
CA ILE A 190 10.43 -19.18 16.06
C ILE A 190 9.19 -19.69 16.80
N ASP A 191 8.71 -18.94 17.80
CA ASP A 191 7.51 -19.37 18.53
C ASP A 191 6.21 -18.94 17.86
N VAL A 192 6.16 -17.69 17.40
CA VAL A 192 4.98 -17.08 16.80
C VAL A 192 5.38 -16.19 15.65
N ILE A 193 4.69 -16.33 14.51
CA ILE A 193 4.75 -15.37 13.41
C ILE A 193 3.37 -14.75 13.26
N LEU A 194 3.32 -13.43 13.38
CA LEU A 194 2.16 -12.61 13.07
C LEU A 194 2.38 -12.06 11.66
N GLY A 195 1.65 -12.60 10.68
CA GLY A 195 1.78 -12.28 9.26
C GLY A 195 0.86 -11.15 8.79
N ALA A 196 1.17 -10.62 7.60
CA ALA A 196 0.46 -9.53 6.92
C ALA A 196 0.67 -9.61 5.39
N HIS A 197 0.48 -8.49 4.65
CA HIS A 197 0.81 -8.25 3.24
C HIS A 197 -0.08 -8.97 2.21
N THR A 198 -0.25 -10.28 2.38
CA THR A 198 -1.01 -11.14 1.46
C THR A 198 -2.50 -11.21 1.79
N HIS A 199 -2.93 -10.49 2.83
CA HIS A 199 -4.33 -10.39 3.28
C HIS A 199 -5.01 -11.73 3.55
N HIS A 200 -4.24 -12.77 3.86
CA HIS A 200 -4.79 -14.08 4.18
C HIS A 200 -5.38 -14.11 5.58
N LEU A 201 -6.27 -15.07 5.84
CA LEU A 201 -6.90 -15.23 7.14
C LEU A 201 -6.58 -16.59 7.73
N PHE A 202 -6.09 -16.58 8.96
CA PHE A 202 -6.06 -17.75 9.82
C PHE A 202 -7.15 -17.59 10.90
N GLU A 203 -8.36 -18.10 10.65
CA GLU A 203 -9.47 -18.01 11.63
C GLU A 203 -9.06 -18.61 12.99
N ARG A 204 -8.29 -19.69 12.94
CA ARG A 204 -7.49 -20.24 14.04
C ARG A 204 -6.04 -20.24 13.61
N GLY A 205 -5.15 -19.94 14.55
CA GLY A 205 -3.71 -20.00 14.30
C GLY A 205 -3.30 -21.39 13.83
N VAL A 206 -2.40 -21.43 12.85
CA VAL A 206 -1.90 -22.67 12.26
C VAL A 206 -0.57 -23.00 12.89
N LEU A 207 -0.45 -24.20 13.47
CA LEU A 207 0.84 -24.69 13.97
C LEU A 207 1.57 -25.38 12.82
N MET A 208 2.70 -24.81 12.39
CA MET A 208 3.61 -25.39 11.41
C MET A 208 4.92 -25.70 12.12
N ASN A 209 5.31 -26.98 12.15
CA ASN A 209 6.32 -27.49 13.07
C ASN A 209 5.99 -27.08 14.52
N HIS A 210 6.79 -26.22 15.12
CA HIS A 210 6.58 -25.66 16.45
C HIS A 210 6.20 -24.16 16.44
N THR A 211 6.14 -23.53 15.26
CA THR A 211 5.80 -22.12 15.08
C THR A 211 4.29 -21.93 14.93
N LEU A 212 3.70 -20.99 15.68
CA LEU A 212 2.30 -20.60 15.51
C LEU A 212 2.17 -19.44 14.51
N LEU A 213 1.50 -19.69 13.39
CA LEU A 213 1.18 -18.70 12.36
C LEU A 213 -0.20 -18.05 12.60
N CYS A 214 -0.28 -16.72 12.56
CA CYS A 214 -1.52 -15.95 12.72
C CYS A 214 -1.56 -14.77 11.74
N CYS A 215 -2.72 -14.46 11.15
CA CYS A 215 -2.93 -13.31 10.26
C CYS A 215 -4.44 -12.98 10.19
N CYS A 216 -4.79 -11.69 10.14
CA CYS A 216 -6.16 -11.18 10.35
C CYS A 216 -6.81 -10.58 9.10
N GLU A 217 -6.62 -11.20 7.93
CA GLU A 217 -7.11 -10.66 6.65
C GLU A 217 -6.64 -9.21 6.43
N LYS A 218 -7.56 -8.26 6.31
CA LYS A 218 -7.31 -6.82 6.13
C LYS A 218 -8.48 -5.97 6.59
N TRP A 219 -8.33 -4.65 6.53
CA TRP A 219 -9.38 -3.62 6.70
C TRP A 219 -10.04 -3.63 8.07
N GLY A 220 -9.33 -4.11 9.08
CA GLY A 220 -9.86 -4.25 10.43
C GLY A 220 -11.06 -5.19 10.52
N ARG A 221 -11.22 -6.15 9.58
CA ARG A 221 -12.31 -7.15 9.64
C ARG A 221 -12.16 -8.12 10.80
N TYR A 222 -10.93 -8.26 11.31
CA TYR A 222 -10.60 -9.10 12.45
C TYR A 222 -9.61 -8.40 13.38
N VAL A 223 -9.65 -8.79 14.65
CA VAL A 223 -8.58 -8.56 15.62
C VAL A 223 -8.03 -9.92 16.03
N GLY A 224 -6.73 -10.10 15.92
CA GLY A 224 -6.05 -11.33 16.31
C GLY A 224 -5.88 -11.40 17.82
N HIS A 225 -6.02 -12.59 18.38
CA HIS A 225 -5.71 -12.87 19.77
C HIS A 225 -4.86 -14.13 19.85
N VAL A 226 -3.60 -13.97 20.28
CA VAL A 226 -2.69 -15.06 20.63
C VAL A 226 -2.60 -15.18 22.14
N GLN A 227 -2.72 -16.40 22.64
CA GLN A 227 -2.54 -16.74 24.05
C GLN A 227 -1.36 -17.70 24.19
N LEU A 228 -0.39 -17.28 25.00
CA LEU A 228 0.79 -18.05 25.33
C LEU A 228 0.74 -18.43 26.83
N THR A 229 0.86 -19.72 27.12
CA THR A 229 1.00 -20.25 28.48
C THR A 229 2.45 -20.58 28.73
N VAL A 230 3.05 -19.89 29.70
CA VAL A 230 4.47 -20.02 30.05
C VAL A 230 4.58 -20.49 31.49
N ASP A 231 5.45 -21.44 31.74
CA ASP A 231 5.80 -21.87 33.09
C ASP A 231 6.68 -20.79 33.74
N LYS A 232 6.27 -20.24 34.90
CA LYS A 232 6.98 -19.11 35.51
C LYS A 232 8.34 -19.49 36.12
N GLU A 233 8.52 -20.75 36.52
CA GLU A 233 9.75 -21.19 37.19
C GLU A 233 10.82 -21.57 36.17
N THR A 234 10.45 -22.41 35.20
CA THR A 234 11.33 -22.88 34.14
C THR A 234 11.43 -21.90 32.97
N LYS A 235 10.52 -20.92 32.91
CA LYS A 235 10.36 -19.95 31.83
C LYS A 235 10.09 -20.55 30.46
N LYS A 236 9.71 -21.84 30.41
CA LYS A 236 9.42 -22.56 29.17
C LYS A 236 8.01 -22.27 28.66
N LEU A 237 7.89 -22.07 27.36
CA LEU A 237 6.60 -21.96 26.68
C LEU A 237 5.92 -23.34 26.62
N LEU A 238 4.74 -23.46 27.23
CA LEU A 238 4.00 -24.72 27.36
C LEU A 238 2.92 -24.89 26.29
N LYS A 239 2.23 -23.79 25.93
CA LYS A 239 1.12 -23.81 24.97
C LYS A 239 1.02 -22.51 24.20
N LYS A 240 0.67 -22.62 22.92
CA LYS A 240 0.36 -21.53 21.99
C LYS A 240 -1.05 -21.76 21.43
N ASP A 241 -1.89 -20.73 21.44
CA ASP A 241 -3.22 -20.74 20.80
C ASP A 241 -3.44 -19.39 20.12
N GLY A 242 -4.01 -19.40 18.92
CA GLY A 242 -4.28 -18.20 18.13
C GLY A 242 -5.67 -18.24 17.53
N ARG A 243 -6.32 -17.08 17.42
CA ARG A 243 -7.60 -16.94 16.74
C ARG A 243 -7.81 -15.53 16.20
N ALA A 244 -8.52 -15.43 15.08
CA ALA A 244 -9.00 -14.16 14.56
C ALA A 244 -10.43 -13.90 15.07
N ILE A 245 -10.65 -12.76 15.71
CA ILE A 245 -11.95 -12.34 16.25
C ILE A 245 -12.60 -11.40 15.23
N LYS A 246 -13.72 -11.83 14.62
CA LYS A 246 -14.50 -11.00 13.70
C LYS A 246 -14.93 -9.71 14.38
N THR A 247 -14.61 -8.58 13.78
CA THR A 247 -14.93 -7.26 14.34
C THR A 247 -16.44 -7.01 14.39
N GLU A 248 -17.22 -7.63 13.49
CA GLU A 248 -18.70 -7.66 13.54
C GLU A 248 -19.26 -8.18 14.87
N ARG A 249 -18.51 -9.04 15.59
CA ARG A 249 -18.91 -9.56 16.91
C ARG A 249 -18.60 -8.60 18.05
N LEU A 250 -17.92 -7.49 17.76
CA LEU A 250 -17.50 -6.47 18.71
C LEU A 250 -18.48 -5.29 18.78
N GLY A 251 -19.73 -5.47 18.34
CA GLY A 251 -20.75 -4.41 18.30
C GLY A 251 -21.00 -3.68 19.62
N ALA A 252 -20.67 -4.27 20.77
CA ALA A 252 -20.68 -3.58 22.07
C ALA A 252 -19.72 -2.36 22.13
N TYR A 253 -18.74 -2.29 21.23
CA TYR A 253 -17.71 -1.26 21.14
C TYR A 253 -17.92 -0.27 19.99
N SER A 254 -19.05 -0.32 19.27
CA SER A 254 -19.29 0.37 18.00
C SER A 254 -19.55 1.88 18.09
N LYS A 255 -19.42 2.50 19.27
CA LYS A 255 -19.65 3.94 19.40
C LYS A 255 -18.68 4.72 18.48
N PRO A 256 -19.05 5.86 17.89
CA PRO A 256 -18.09 6.69 17.16
C PRO A 256 -16.87 7.07 18.03
N LEU A 257 -15.70 7.25 17.42
CA LEU A 257 -14.52 7.81 18.09
C LEU A 257 -14.39 9.29 17.71
N SER A 258 -14.35 10.16 18.72
CA SER A 258 -14.19 11.61 18.52
C SER A 258 -12.89 11.95 17.79
N THR A 259 -11.85 11.13 17.93
CA THR A 259 -10.57 11.32 17.21
C THR A 259 -10.74 11.15 15.71
N ILE A 260 -11.53 10.18 15.25
CA ILE A 260 -11.81 10.01 13.80
C ILE A 260 -12.62 11.20 13.30
N GLU A 261 -13.64 11.63 14.06
CA GLU A 261 -14.45 12.81 13.69
C GLU A 261 -13.58 14.07 13.57
N ALA A 262 -12.67 14.30 14.53
CA ALA A 262 -11.74 15.42 14.50
C ALA A 262 -10.76 15.33 13.30
N LEU A 263 -10.20 14.15 13.03
CA LEU A 263 -9.33 13.92 11.88
C LEU A 263 -10.05 14.09 10.56
N GLN A 264 -11.34 13.72 10.49
CA GLN A 264 -12.15 13.91 9.30
C GLN A 264 -12.39 15.40 9.01
N GLU A 265 -12.65 16.21 10.04
CA GLU A 265 -12.82 17.65 9.89
C GLU A 265 -11.50 18.34 9.54
N GLU A 266 -10.40 17.96 10.19
CA GLU A 266 -9.05 18.42 9.86
C GLU A 266 -8.70 18.08 8.40
N SER A 267 -8.92 16.83 7.99
CA SER A 267 -8.71 16.37 6.62
C SER A 267 -9.50 17.22 5.62
N LYS A 268 -10.78 17.46 5.90
CA LYS A 268 -11.64 18.28 5.05
C LYS A 268 -11.06 19.69 4.90
N HIS A 269 -10.69 20.35 5.99
CA HIS A 269 -10.12 21.70 5.95
C HIS A 269 -8.81 21.76 5.15
N ILE A 270 -7.90 20.80 5.34
CA ILE A 270 -6.65 20.77 4.58
C ILE A 270 -6.94 20.52 3.08
N MET A 271 -7.92 19.68 2.76
CA MET A 271 -8.27 19.32 1.38
C MET A 271 -9.10 20.38 0.65
N GLU A 272 -9.62 21.39 1.34
CA GLU A 272 -10.31 22.56 0.74
C GLU A 272 -9.35 23.54 0.03
N GLU A 273 -8.03 23.29 0.09
CA GLU A 273 -7.01 24.05 -0.62
C GLU A 273 -7.34 24.18 -2.12
N PRO A 274 -7.53 25.41 -2.65
CA PRO A 274 -7.87 25.62 -4.05
C PRO A 274 -6.63 25.39 -4.93
N VAL A 275 -6.78 24.56 -5.96
CA VAL A 275 -5.71 24.24 -6.91
C VAL A 275 -5.85 25.07 -8.18
N VAL A 276 -7.05 25.11 -8.76
CA VAL A 276 -7.32 25.76 -10.04
C VAL A 276 -8.76 26.22 -10.15
N HIS A 277 -9.06 27.16 -11.06
CA HIS A 277 -10.42 27.51 -11.46
C HIS A 277 -10.68 27.08 -12.91
N LEU A 278 -11.52 26.08 -13.12
CA LEU A 278 -11.93 25.60 -14.44
C LEU A 278 -12.96 26.55 -15.07
N LYS A 279 -12.84 26.78 -16.38
CA LYS A 279 -13.78 27.59 -17.18
C LYS A 279 -14.93 26.78 -17.77
N GLU A 280 -14.79 25.47 -17.78
CA GLU A 280 -15.77 24.51 -18.29
C GLU A 280 -15.59 23.18 -17.55
N SER A 281 -16.64 22.37 -17.50
CA SER A 281 -16.58 21.04 -16.89
C SER A 281 -15.73 20.08 -17.73
N LEU A 282 -15.04 19.16 -17.06
CA LEU A 282 -14.22 18.11 -17.63
C LEU A 282 -14.88 16.74 -17.36
N PRO A 283 -15.78 16.27 -18.25
CA PRO A 283 -16.46 14.99 -18.06
C PRO A 283 -15.53 13.79 -18.32
N VAL A 284 -15.86 12.66 -17.69
CA VAL A 284 -15.19 11.38 -17.90
C VAL A 284 -16.21 10.31 -18.34
N ASP A 285 -15.77 9.41 -19.22
CA ASP A 285 -16.46 8.17 -19.57
C ASP A 285 -15.40 7.06 -19.55
N TRP A 286 -15.67 5.95 -18.86
CA TRP A 286 -14.69 4.86 -18.72
C TRP A 286 -14.55 4.01 -19.98
N PHE A 287 -15.50 4.07 -20.92
CA PHE A 287 -15.52 3.24 -22.13
C PHE A 287 -15.42 4.05 -23.42
N HIS A 288 -15.44 5.39 -23.32
CA HIS A 288 -15.25 6.30 -24.45
C HIS A 288 -14.13 7.30 -24.15
N GLU A 289 -13.48 7.78 -25.22
CA GLU A 289 -12.46 8.81 -25.07
C GLU A 289 -13.13 10.16 -24.73
N THR A 290 -12.61 10.84 -23.71
CA THR A 290 -12.99 12.22 -23.38
C THR A 290 -11.78 13.14 -23.47
N ALA A 291 -12.01 14.44 -23.65
CA ALA A 291 -10.95 15.45 -23.63
C ALA A 291 -10.11 15.35 -22.34
N PHE A 292 -10.77 15.13 -21.19
CA PHE A 292 -10.08 15.03 -19.91
C PHE A 292 -9.15 13.80 -19.82
N SER A 293 -9.61 12.65 -20.29
CA SER A 293 -8.80 11.43 -20.33
C SER A 293 -7.58 11.57 -21.26
N HIS A 294 -7.74 12.26 -22.40
CA HIS A 294 -6.66 12.58 -23.33
C HIS A 294 -5.65 13.56 -22.73
N MET A 295 -6.13 14.58 -22.01
CA MET A 295 -5.27 15.51 -21.27
C MET A 295 -4.39 14.77 -20.28
N LEU A 296 -4.92 13.77 -19.54
CA LEU A 296 -4.13 12.97 -18.61
C LEU A 296 -3.09 12.10 -19.31
N ALA A 297 -3.45 11.43 -20.41
CA ALA A 297 -2.48 10.68 -21.21
C ALA A 297 -1.35 11.60 -21.72
N ASN A 298 -1.69 12.80 -22.21
CA ASN A 298 -0.70 13.77 -22.66
C ASN A 298 0.16 14.34 -21.51
N ALA A 299 -0.42 14.48 -20.31
CA ALA A 299 0.31 14.90 -19.12
C ALA A 299 1.37 13.87 -18.73
N LEU A 300 1.02 12.58 -18.71
CA LEU A 300 1.98 11.50 -18.46
C LEU A 300 3.09 11.46 -19.51
N LYS A 301 2.74 11.65 -20.79
CA LYS A 301 3.72 11.79 -21.88
C LYS A 301 4.72 12.90 -21.57
N THR A 302 4.23 14.08 -21.21
CA THR A 302 5.05 15.28 -20.95
C THR A 302 5.88 15.12 -19.68
N TRP A 303 5.26 14.67 -18.59
CA TRP A 303 5.90 14.44 -17.29
C TRP A 303 7.08 13.48 -17.39
N CYS A 304 6.90 12.39 -18.13
CA CYS A 304 7.93 11.37 -18.30
C CYS A 304 8.94 11.71 -19.42
N GLY A 305 8.76 12.82 -20.15
CA GLY A 305 9.58 13.13 -21.33
C GLY A 305 9.50 12.07 -22.43
N ALA A 306 8.33 11.44 -22.59
CA ALA A 306 8.11 10.31 -23.46
C ALA A 306 7.56 10.69 -24.85
N GLU A 307 7.66 9.79 -25.81
CA GLU A 307 7.06 9.93 -27.14
C GLU A 307 5.55 9.68 -27.12
N ILE A 308 5.12 8.80 -26.21
CA ILE A 308 3.75 8.30 -26.08
C ILE A 308 3.29 8.47 -24.64
N GLY A 309 2.03 8.87 -24.46
CA GLY A 309 1.32 8.77 -23.19
C GLY A 309 0.34 7.61 -23.22
N MET A 310 0.25 6.82 -22.16
CA MET A 310 -0.66 5.67 -22.08
C MET A 310 -1.24 5.53 -20.68
N VAL A 311 -2.56 5.59 -20.56
CA VAL A 311 -3.27 5.38 -19.28
C VAL A 311 -4.69 4.89 -19.54
N ASN A 312 -5.23 4.07 -18.64
CA ASN A 312 -6.61 3.59 -18.76
C ASN A 312 -7.60 4.60 -18.17
N ALA A 313 -8.75 4.80 -18.82
CA ALA A 313 -9.75 5.78 -18.40
C ALA A 313 -10.32 5.53 -16.99
N GLY A 314 -10.27 4.28 -16.51
CA GLY A 314 -10.75 3.91 -15.18
C GLY A 314 -9.95 4.49 -14.00
N VAL A 315 -8.81 5.15 -14.24
CA VAL A 315 -8.08 5.89 -13.19
C VAL A 315 -8.73 7.22 -12.81
N LEU A 316 -9.64 7.73 -13.65
CA LEU A 316 -10.43 8.92 -13.35
C LEU A 316 -11.83 8.46 -12.96
N LEU A 317 -12.12 8.50 -11.67
CA LEU A 317 -13.37 7.95 -11.13
C LEU A 317 -14.59 8.80 -11.50
N GLU A 318 -14.41 10.11 -11.56
CA GLU A 318 -15.47 11.09 -11.82
C GLU A 318 -14.89 12.28 -12.60
N GLY A 319 -15.78 13.08 -13.21
CA GLY A 319 -15.42 14.34 -13.86
C GLY A 319 -15.24 15.49 -12.87
N LEU A 320 -14.82 16.64 -13.39
CA LEU A 320 -14.76 17.91 -12.65
C LEU A 320 -15.77 18.90 -13.23
N GLU A 321 -16.43 19.65 -12.38
CA GLU A 321 -17.35 20.71 -12.80
C GLU A 321 -16.62 22.04 -13.02
N GLU A 322 -17.24 22.95 -13.76
CA GLU A 322 -16.79 24.36 -13.86
C GLU A 322 -16.69 24.98 -12.45
N GLY A 323 -15.65 25.79 -12.23
CA GLY A 323 -15.42 26.51 -10.98
C GLY A 323 -14.12 26.12 -10.28
N VAL A 324 -14.07 26.35 -8.97
CA VAL A 324 -12.89 26.06 -8.16
C VAL A 324 -12.75 24.56 -7.95
N VAL A 325 -11.60 24.01 -8.32
CA VAL A 325 -11.20 22.64 -8.05
C VAL A 325 -10.22 22.65 -6.88
N THR A 326 -10.55 21.88 -5.85
CA THR A 326 -9.74 21.75 -4.63
C THR A 326 -8.83 20.53 -4.68
N ARG A 327 -7.88 20.45 -3.75
CA ARG A 327 -7.07 19.25 -3.53
C ARG A 327 -7.92 18.01 -3.22
N GLY A 328 -9.02 18.22 -2.48
CA GLY A 328 -10.02 17.20 -2.20
C GLY A 328 -10.74 16.68 -3.44
N ASP A 329 -11.05 17.54 -4.39
CA ASP A 329 -11.64 17.13 -5.67
C ASP A 329 -10.69 16.25 -6.48
N ILE A 330 -9.42 16.63 -6.58
CA ILE A 330 -8.41 15.87 -7.29
C ILE A 330 -8.22 14.49 -6.65
N HIS A 331 -8.11 14.42 -5.32
CA HIS A 331 -8.00 13.16 -4.60
C HIS A 331 -9.25 12.28 -4.78
N ARG A 332 -10.46 12.85 -4.72
CA ARG A 332 -11.71 12.12 -4.93
C ARG A 332 -11.77 11.47 -6.32
N ILE A 333 -11.35 12.18 -7.38
CA ILE A 333 -11.40 11.65 -8.74
C ILE A 333 -10.21 10.74 -9.09
N CYS A 334 -9.07 10.89 -8.40
CA CYS A 334 -7.85 10.10 -8.62
C CYS A 334 -7.22 9.68 -7.28
N PRO A 335 -7.85 8.79 -6.50
CA PRO A 335 -7.39 8.41 -5.15
C PRO A 335 -6.26 7.37 -5.15
N HIS A 336 -5.70 7.06 -6.32
CA HIS A 336 -4.77 5.95 -6.50
C HIS A 336 -3.37 6.28 -5.97
N PRO A 337 -2.80 5.50 -5.04
CA PRO A 337 -1.35 5.49 -4.81
C PRO A 337 -0.65 4.72 -5.95
N ILE A 338 -0.66 5.31 -7.14
CA ILE A 338 -0.04 4.81 -8.37
C ILE A 338 0.97 5.85 -8.83
N ASN A 339 2.21 5.44 -9.12
CA ASN A 339 3.27 6.34 -9.56
C ASN A 339 3.31 6.44 -11.11
N PRO A 340 3.71 7.59 -11.67
CA PRO A 340 4.09 7.69 -13.07
C PRO A 340 5.32 6.81 -13.36
N CYS A 341 5.39 6.26 -14.55
CA CYS A 341 6.45 5.37 -14.98
C CYS A 341 6.80 5.59 -16.45
N LEU A 342 8.09 5.61 -16.77
CA LEU A 342 8.62 5.61 -18.13
C LEU A 342 9.09 4.20 -18.50
N LEU A 343 8.60 3.70 -19.63
CA LEU A 343 8.97 2.43 -20.21
C LEU A 343 9.65 2.60 -21.56
N LYS A 344 10.62 1.73 -21.86
CA LYS A 344 11.20 1.57 -23.20
C LYS A 344 10.65 0.31 -23.85
N VAL A 345 9.76 0.48 -24.83
CA VAL A 345 8.93 -0.61 -25.38
C VAL A 345 9.25 -0.83 -26.87
N PRO A 346 9.65 -2.04 -27.30
CA PRO A 346 9.77 -2.37 -28.71
C PRO A 346 8.42 -2.25 -29.44
N GLY A 347 8.40 -1.72 -30.67
CA GLY A 347 7.17 -1.48 -31.43
C GLY A 347 6.27 -2.71 -31.56
N LYS A 348 6.84 -3.89 -31.79
CA LYS A 348 6.09 -5.16 -31.83
C LYS A 348 5.29 -5.42 -30.55
N MET A 349 5.91 -5.18 -29.40
CA MET A 349 5.31 -5.35 -28.10
C MET A 349 4.25 -4.27 -27.84
N LEU A 350 4.53 -3.02 -28.21
CA LEU A 350 3.57 -1.93 -28.14
C LEU A 350 2.31 -2.25 -28.96
N ARG A 351 2.46 -2.79 -30.17
CA ARG A 351 1.32 -3.23 -31.00
C ARG A 351 0.50 -4.34 -30.32
N GLU A 352 1.15 -5.31 -29.68
CA GLU A 352 0.47 -6.37 -28.92
C GLU A 352 -0.30 -5.82 -27.72
N VAL A 353 0.29 -4.88 -26.97
CA VAL A 353 -0.37 -4.20 -25.85
C VAL A 353 -1.59 -3.42 -26.33
N ILE A 354 -1.48 -2.66 -27.43
CA ILE A 354 -2.62 -1.90 -28.00
C ILE A 354 -3.75 -2.85 -28.42
N LEU A 355 -3.42 -3.95 -29.09
CA LEU A 355 -4.39 -4.98 -29.48
C LEU A 355 -5.10 -5.58 -28.27
N LYS A 356 -4.36 -5.88 -27.20
CA LYS A 356 -4.89 -6.46 -25.97
C LYS A 356 -5.76 -5.49 -25.20
N ALA A 357 -5.33 -4.23 -25.09
CA ALA A 357 -6.02 -3.15 -24.39
C ALA A 357 -7.40 -2.83 -24.98
N ARG A 358 -7.58 -3.02 -26.29
CA ARG A 358 -8.84 -2.80 -27.01
C ARG A 358 -9.85 -3.94 -26.89
N ARG A 359 -9.50 -5.05 -26.23
CA ARG A 359 -10.42 -6.17 -26.10
C ARG A 359 -11.47 -5.86 -25.04
N PRO A 360 -12.77 -6.16 -25.26
CA PRO A 360 -13.82 -5.88 -24.28
C PRO A 360 -13.56 -6.50 -22.90
N ASN A 361 -12.93 -7.67 -22.85
CA ASN A 361 -12.59 -8.31 -21.57
C ASN A 361 -11.50 -7.56 -20.79
N MET A 362 -10.65 -6.78 -21.46
CA MET A 362 -9.67 -5.92 -20.80
C MET A 362 -10.34 -4.63 -20.34
N GLU A 363 -11.15 -3.96 -21.17
CA GLU A 363 -11.84 -2.72 -20.81
C GLU A 363 -12.82 -2.92 -19.64
N ASN A 364 -13.53 -4.05 -19.61
CA ASN A 364 -14.48 -4.40 -18.55
C ASN A 364 -13.83 -5.14 -17.37
N LEU A 365 -12.51 -5.30 -17.35
CA LEU A 365 -11.83 -6.01 -16.27
C LEU A 365 -12.03 -5.24 -14.96
N GLU A 366 -12.65 -5.89 -13.97
CA GLU A 366 -12.64 -5.40 -12.60
C GLU A 366 -11.24 -5.58 -12.00
N VAL A 367 -10.58 -4.47 -11.69
CA VAL A 367 -9.21 -4.48 -11.17
C VAL A 367 -9.25 -4.31 -9.66
N LYS A 368 -8.50 -5.17 -8.94
CA LYS A 368 -8.26 -5.05 -7.51
C LYS A 368 -6.77 -5.18 -7.23
N GLY A 369 -6.22 -4.31 -6.39
CA GLY A 369 -4.78 -4.27 -6.09
C GLY A 369 -4.01 -3.31 -7.01
N PHE A 370 -2.67 -3.43 -7.02
CA PHE A 370 -1.76 -2.62 -7.86
C PHE A 370 -1.90 -1.10 -7.68
N GLY A 371 -2.18 -0.63 -6.46
CA GLY A 371 -2.47 0.78 -6.20
C GLY A 371 -3.80 1.29 -6.77
N PHE A 372 -4.52 0.48 -7.57
CA PHE A 372 -5.79 0.87 -8.16
C PHE A 372 -6.91 0.87 -7.12
N ARG A 373 -7.76 1.90 -7.19
CA ARG A 373 -8.91 2.12 -6.29
C ARG A 373 -10.22 2.34 -7.07
N GLY A 374 -10.18 2.17 -8.38
CA GLY A 374 -11.35 2.27 -9.25
C GLY A 374 -12.12 0.96 -9.34
N LYS A 375 -13.08 0.91 -10.26
CA LYS A 375 -13.96 -0.27 -10.44
C LYS A 375 -13.49 -1.15 -11.58
N VAL A 376 -13.29 -0.56 -12.75
CA VAL A 376 -12.92 -1.27 -13.99
C VAL A 376 -11.70 -0.61 -14.62
N MET A 377 -10.96 -1.36 -15.44
CA MET A 377 -9.85 -0.84 -16.24
C MET A 377 -10.32 0.35 -17.11
N GLY A 378 -11.43 0.19 -17.81
CA GLY A 378 -11.87 1.14 -18.81
C GLY A 378 -11.01 1.11 -20.08
N LYS A 379 -11.38 1.94 -21.05
CA LYS A 379 -10.70 2.09 -22.32
C LYS A 379 -9.28 2.62 -22.12
N MET A 380 -8.32 2.07 -22.86
CA MET A 380 -6.97 2.61 -22.87
C MET A 380 -6.91 3.87 -23.72
N ILE A 381 -6.34 4.93 -23.15
CA ILE A 381 -6.23 6.26 -23.72
C ILE A 381 -4.76 6.52 -24.05
N TYR A 382 -4.52 7.10 -25.22
CA TYR A 382 -3.18 7.33 -25.72
C TYR A 382 -2.99 8.78 -26.16
N ALA A 383 -1.81 9.32 -25.89
CA ALA A 383 -1.31 10.55 -26.48
C ALA A 383 -0.17 10.23 -27.44
N GLY A 384 -0.22 10.73 -28.67
CA GLY A 384 0.78 10.45 -29.71
C GLY A 384 0.58 9.13 -30.47
N ILE A 385 -0.54 8.43 -30.27
CA ILE A 385 -0.92 7.24 -31.04
C ILE A 385 -2.23 7.50 -31.78
N GLU A 386 -2.25 7.16 -33.07
CA GLU A 386 -3.47 7.00 -33.85
C GLU A 386 -3.61 5.54 -34.28
N VAL A 387 -4.76 4.93 -33.99
CA VAL A 387 -5.02 3.52 -34.31
C VAL A 387 -5.94 3.45 -35.51
N ILE A 388 -5.47 2.85 -36.61
CA ILE A 388 -6.25 2.64 -37.83
C ILE A 388 -6.85 1.23 -37.76
N PRO A 389 -8.17 1.12 -37.49
CA PRO A 389 -8.82 -0.19 -37.39
C PRO A 389 -8.89 -0.86 -38.76
N ASP A 390 -8.76 -2.18 -38.77
CA ASP A 390 -8.94 -2.96 -39.99
C ASP A 390 -10.38 -2.82 -40.55
N THR A 391 -10.51 -2.86 -41.87
CA THR A 391 -11.77 -2.66 -42.60
C THR A 391 -12.59 -3.95 -42.74
N ILE A 392 -12.09 -5.08 -42.24
CA ILE A 392 -12.78 -6.38 -42.31
C ILE A 392 -14.10 -6.34 -41.50
N PRO A 393 -15.26 -6.55 -42.15
CA PRO A 393 -16.56 -6.53 -41.49
C PRO A 393 -16.64 -7.56 -40.35
N GLY A 394 -17.01 -7.08 -39.14
CA GLY A 394 -17.22 -7.93 -37.97
C GLY A 394 -16.00 -8.12 -37.06
N ASN A 395 -14.82 -7.60 -37.42
CA ASN A 395 -13.60 -7.75 -36.62
C ASN A 395 -12.99 -6.38 -36.23
N LYS A 396 -13.60 -5.72 -35.23
CA LYS A 396 -13.17 -4.38 -34.74
C LYS A 396 -11.84 -4.37 -33.97
N ILE A 397 -11.20 -5.53 -33.82
CA ILE A 397 -10.02 -5.71 -32.95
C ILE A 397 -8.72 -5.65 -33.78
N LEU A 398 -8.73 -6.10 -35.03
CA LEU A 398 -7.53 -6.05 -35.88
C LEU A 398 -7.17 -4.60 -36.24
N LEU A 399 -5.86 -4.36 -36.37
CA LEU A 399 -5.29 -3.06 -36.70
C LEU A 399 -4.71 -3.15 -38.11
N GLU A 400 -5.16 -2.28 -39.00
CA GLU A 400 -4.52 -2.06 -40.30
C GLU A 400 -3.14 -1.44 -40.07
N ASP A 401 -3.10 -0.35 -39.29
CA ASP A 401 -1.86 0.32 -38.90
C ASP A 401 -1.99 1.01 -37.54
N VAL A 402 -0.84 1.37 -36.95
CA VAL A 402 -0.73 2.21 -35.77
C VAL A 402 0.25 3.31 -36.10
N LEU A 403 -0.19 4.57 -36.06
CA LEU A 403 0.69 5.72 -36.29
C LEU A 403 1.18 6.26 -34.95
N ILE A 404 2.48 6.47 -34.83
CA ILE A 404 3.12 7.13 -33.69
C ILE A 404 3.58 8.52 -34.16
N ASN A 405 2.96 9.57 -33.62
CA ASN A 405 3.18 10.96 -34.03
C ASN A 405 3.10 11.17 -35.57
N GLY A 406 2.23 10.41 -36.25
CA GLY A 406 1.98 10.53 -37.70
C GLY A 406 2.78 9.57 -38.59
N GLU A 407 3.71 8.79 -38.03
CA GLU A 407 4.50 7.79 -38.77
C GLU A 407 4.08 6.37 -38.40
N SER A 408 4.04 5.45 -39.37
CA SER A 408 3.70 4.05 -39.11
C SER A 408 4.64 3.42 -38.09
N LEU A 409 4.06 2.64 -37.17
CA LEU A 409 4.81 1.95 -36.13
C LEU A 409 5.84 0.99 -36.73
N GLU A 410 7.09 1.16 -36.32
CA GLU A 410 8.20 0.29 -36.69
C GLU A 410 8.40 -0.78 -35.62
N LEU A 411 8.27 -2.06 -36.02
CA LEU A 411 8.21 -3.19 -35.08
C LEU A 411 9.46 -3.35 -34.21
N GLU A 412 10.65 -3.02 -34.71
CA GLU A 412 11.92 -3.19 -33.99
C GLU A 412 12.43 -1.89 -33.35
N ARG A 413 11.76 -0.75 -33.59
CA ARG A 413 12.10 0.52 -32.94
C ARG A 413 11.69 0.47 -31.47
N ILE A 414 12.54 0.99 -30.59
CA ILE A 414 12.21 1.19 -29.18
C ILE A 414 11.53 2.55 -29.05
N TYR A 415 10.33 2.56 -28.48
CA TYR A 415 9.55 3.75 -28.18
C TYR A 415 9.61 4.05 -26.67
N THR A 416 9.62 5.32 -26.30
CA THR A 416 9.40 5.72 -24.90
C THR A 416 7.92 5.94 -24.61
N VAL A 417 7.42 5.29 -23.56
CA VAL A 417 6.01 5.32 -23.15
C VAL A 417 5.92 5.82 -21.72
N GLY A 418 5.36 7.01 -21.53
CA GLY A 418 4.96 7.54 -20.23
C GLY A 418 3.61 6.94 -19.82
N THR A 419 3.61 6.21 -18.72
CA THR A 419 2.46 5.45 -18.23
C THR A 419 2.46 5.39 -16.70
N ILE A 420 1.79 4.40 -16.12
CA ILE A 420 1.68 4.19 -14.69
C ILE A 420 2.29 2.85 -14.27
N ASP A 421 2.88 2.82 -13.07
CA ASP A 421 3.54 1.66 -12.49
C ASP A 421 2.63 0.42 -12.38
N MET A 422 1.31 0.61 -12.23
CA MET A 422 0.29 -0.45 -12.24
C MET A 422 0.46 -1.45 -13.39
N PHE A 423 0.90 -1.02 -14.58
CA PHE A 423 1.10 -1.91 -15.72
C PHE A 423 2.44 -2.64 -15.74
N THR A 424 3.33 -2.28 -14.82
CA THR A 424 4.66 -2.89 -14.65
C THR A 424 4.66 -4.05 -13.67
N PHE A 425 3.52 -4.29 -13.00
CA PHE A 425 3.34 -5.37 -12.04
C PHE A 425 2.35 -6.42 -12.52
N GLY A 426 2.56 -7.66 -12.05
CA GLY A 426 1.59 -8.73 -12.19
C GLY A 426 1.28 -9.11 -13.64
N TYR A 427 0.03 -9.52 -13.87
CA TYR A 427 -0.40 -10.24 -15.07
C TYR A 427 -1.24 -9.41 -16.04
N LEU A 428 -1.49 -8.11 -15.76
CA LEU A 428 -2.35 -7.27 -16.60
C LEU A 428 -1.76 -7.13 -18.00
N TYR A 429 -0.48 -6.74 -18.06
CA TYR A 429 0.33 -6.68 -19.27
C TYR A 429 1.69 -7.34 -19.02
N PRO A 430 1.79 -8.69 -19.10
CA PRO A 430 3.06 -9.42 -18.95
C PRO A 430 4.14 -8.90 -19.90
N GLU A 431 3.73 -8.40 -21.05
CA GLU A 431 4.57 -7.74 -22.04
C GLU A 431 5.33 -6.55 -21.42
N LEU A 432 4.64 -5.71 -20.64
CA LEU A 432 5.24 -4.54 -19.99
C LEU A 432 5.92 -4.88 -18.67
N SER A 433 5.36 -5.80 -17.89
CA SER A 433 5.91 -6.16 -16.57
C SER A 433 7.25 -6.90 -16.66
N THR A 434 7.54 -7.56 -17.79
CA THR A 434 8.82 -8.26 -18.03
C THR A 434 9.93 -7.37 -18.60
N LEU A 435 9.65 -6.10 -18.89
CA LEU A 435 10.69 -5.16 -19.32
C LEU A 435 11.73 -4.95 -18.22
N SER A 436 13.01 -4.89 -18.60
CA SER A 436 14.12 -4.67 -17.67
C SER A 436 14.44 -3.20 -17.43
N ASP A 437 14.09 -2.32 -18.39
CA ASP A 437 14.38 -0.88 -18.32
C ASP A 437 13.08 -0.13 -18.01
N LYS A 438 12.90 0.19 -16.73
CA LYS A 438 11.76 0.91 -16.17
C LYS A 438 12.30 2.06 -15.31
N GLN A 439 11.71 3.22 -15.44
CA GLN A 439 11.98 4.34 -14.55
C GLN A 439 10.69 4.77 -13.87
N TYR A 440 10.66 4.68 -12.54
CA TYR A 440 9.54 5.15 -11.72
C TYR A 440 9.79 6.59 -11.29
N TYR A 441 8.74 7.40 -11.26
CA TYR A 441 8.78 8.76 -10.72
C TYR A 441 8.17 8.71 -9.33
N MET A 442 9.03 8.75 -8.31
CA MET A 442 8.67 8.69 -6.90
C MET A 442 9.33 9.88 -6.19
N PRO A 443 8.66 10.53 -5.24
CA PRO A 443 7.42 10.11 -4.57
C PRO A 443 6.11 10.52 -5.27
N GLU A 444 6.16 11.06 -6.49
CA GLU A 444 4.97 11.60 -7.15
C GLU A 444 3.98 10.52 -7.58
N LEU A 445 2.71 10.84 -7.42
CA LEU A 445 1.58 9.97 -7.76
C LEU A 445 0.85 10.49 -8.98
N LEU A 446 0.00 9.67 -9.57
CA LEU A 446 -0.79 10.02 -10.75
C LEU A 446 -1.61 11.31 -10.53
N ARG A 447 -2.06 11.53 -9.29
CA ARG A 447 -2.78 12.76 -8.91
C ARG A 447 -1.91 14.02 -8.90
N ASP A 448 -0.60 13.90 -8.73
CA ASP A 448 0.34 15.02 -8.84
C ASP A 448 0.51 15.42 -10.31
N VAL A 449 0.60 14.43 -11.21
CA VAL A 449 0.58 14.66 -12.67
C VAL A 449 -0.73 15.31 -13.10
N LEU A 450 -1.86 14.83 -12.56
CA LEU A 450 -3.18 15.42 -12.80
C LEU A 450 -3.25 16.88 -12.30
N THR A 451 -2.71 17.16 -11.12
CA THR A 451 -2.65 18.51 -10.53
C THR A 451 -1.87 19.47 -11.42
N ASP A 452 -0.65 19.09 -11.82
CA ASP A 452 0.20 19.90 -12.70
C ASP A 452 -0.46 20.16 -14.07
N MET A 453 -1.10 19.13 -14.64
CA MET A 453 -1.84 19.25 -15.89
C MET A 453 -2.96 20.28 -15.81
N LEU A 454 -3.77 20.26 -14.74
CA LEU A 454 -4.89 21.18 -14.56
C LEU A 454 -4.41 22.64 -14.40
N ILE A 455 -3.31 22.86 -13.66
CA ILE A 455 -2.69 24.18 -13.48
C ILE A 455 -2.14 24.71 -14.81
N THR A 456 -1.43 23.87 -15.57
CA THR A 456 -0.83 24.25 -16.85
C THR A 456 -1.88 24.50 -17.92
N HIS A 457 -2.94 23.68 -17.96
CA HIS A 457 -4.03 23.83 -18.92
C HIS A 457 -4.74 25.17 -18.77
N THR A 458 -5.16 25.54 -17.56
CA THR A 458 -5.84 26.82 -17.32
C THR A 458 -4.95 28.04 -17.54
N SER A 459 -3.65 27.92 -17.30
CA SER A 459 -2.67 28.97 -17.60
C SER A 459 -2.52 29.19 -19.12
N SER A 460 -2.63 28.12 -19.92
CA SER A 460 -2.51 28.17 -21.38
C SER A 460 -3.75 28.76 -22.07
N VAL A 461 -4.92 28.71 -21.43
CA VAL A 461 -6.17 29.34 -21.91
C VAL A 461 -6.22 30.86 -21.54
N LYS A 462 -5.13 31.43 -21.02
CA LYS A 462 -4.91 32.89 -20.94
C LYS A 462 -4.00 33.35 -22.08
N LEU A 463 -4.46 33.27 -23.33
CA LEU A 463 -3.87 33.98 -24.47
C LEU A 463 -4.96 34.34 -25.48
#